data_AF-A0A382ZYF0-F1
#
_entry.id   AF-A0A382ZYF0-F1
#
_cell.length_a   1.000
_cell.length_b   1.000
_cell.length_c   1.000
_cell.angle_alpha   90.00
_cell.angle_beta   90.00
_cell.angle_gamma   90.00
#
_symmetry.space_group_name_H-M   'P 1'
#
loop_
_entity.id
_entity.type
_entity.pdbx_description
1 polymer ?
#
loop_
_entity_poly.entity_id
_entity_poly.type
_entity_poly.pdbx_seq_one_letter_code
_entity_poly.pdbx_strand_id
1 'polypeptide(L)' 'MDNALGGLLAGAAILGSTAAWFTHLYVCFSDDRWGFLIAGAIMFPIAIVHGVGIWFGFW' A
#
# COMPACT_ATOMS: atom_id res chain seq x y z
N MET A 1 -13.85 -12.50 -20.72
CA MET A 1 -13.85 -11.62 -19.54
C MET A 1 -14.34 -10.28 -19.99
N ASP A 2 -15.50 -9.88 -19.51
CA ASP A 2 -16.16 -8.63 -19.86
C ASP A 2 -15.20 -7.48 -19.49
N ASN A 3 -15.02 -6.53 -20.40
CA ASN A 3 -14.21 -5.33 -20.21
C ASN A 3 -14.60 -4.52 -18.95
N ALA A 4 -15.86 -4.64 -18.50
CA ALA A 4 -16.34 -4.07 -17.25
C ALA A 4 -15.67 -4.69 -16.00
N LEU A 5 -15.58 -6.02 -15.92
CA LEU A 5 -14.92 -6.70 -14.80
C LEU A 5 -13.43 -6.35 -14.75
N GLY A 6 -12.77 -6.35 -15.91
CA GLY A 6 -11.36 -5.93 -16.01
C GLY A 6 -11.14 -4.50 -15.52
N GLY A 7 -12.02 -3.57 -15.90
CA GLY A 7 -11.98 -2.18 -15.44
C GLY A 7 -12.19 -2.05 -13.93
N LEU A 8 -13.13 -2.79 -13.36
CA LEU A 8 -13.40 -2.77 -11.92
C LEU A 8 -12.22 -3.31 -11.10
N LEU A 9 -11.63 -4.44 -11.53
CA LEU A 9 -10.47 -5.02 -10.86
C LEU A 9 -9.24 -4.09 -10.93
N ALA A 10 -8.99 -3.47 -12.08
CA ALA A 10 -7.92 -2.49 -12.24
C ALA A 10 -8.14 -1.26 -11.34
N GLY A 11 -9.36 -0.73 -11.31
CA GLY A 11 -9.72 0.38 -10.43
C GLY A 11 -9.53 0.05 -8.95
N ALA A 12 -9.99 -1.13 -8.51
CA ALA A 12 -9.80 -1.60 -7.14
C ALA A 12 -8.31 -1.79 -6.79
N ALA A 13 -7.51 -2.34 -7.70
CA ALA A 13 -6.08 -2.50 -7.49
C ALA A 13 -5.36 -1.15 -7.35
N ILE A 14 -5.68 -0.16 -8.17
CA ILE A 14 -5.08 1.19 -8.11
C ILE A 14 -5.47 1.89 -6.81
N LEU A 15 -6.76 1.91 -6.47
CA LEU A 15 -7.24 2.58 -5.26
C LEU A 15 -6.72 1.88 -4.00
N GLY A 16 -6.76 0.55 -3.97
CA GLY A 16 -6.27 -0.25 -2.85
C GLY A 16 -4.76 -0.10 -2.64
N SER A 17 -3.95 -0.20 -3.70
CA SER A 17 -2.49 0.00 -3.59
C SER A 17 -2.14 1.43 -3.16
N THR A 18 -2.85 2.43 -3.65
CA THR A 18 -2.66 3.84 -3.24
C THR A 18 -3.01 4.04 -1.77
N ALA A 19 -4.15 3.51 -1.32
CA ALA A 19 -4.54 3.58 0.09
C ALA A 19 -3.52 2.87 1.00
N ALA A 20 -3.05 1.68 0.61
CA ALA A 20 -2.07 0.91 1.38
C ALA A 20 -0.73 1.67 1.47
N TRP A 21 -0.30 2.30 0.38
CA TRP A 21 0.89 3.14 0.38
C TRP A 21 0.78 4.31 1.38
N PHE A 22 -0.36 5.00 1.45
CA PHE A 22 -0.58 6.03 2.46
C PHE A 22 -0.62 5.49 3.89
N THR A 23 -1.22 4.31 4.11
CA THR A 23 -1.17 3.63 5.42
C THR A 23 0.28 3.39 5.86
N HIS A 24 1.13 2.87 4.96
CA HIS A 24 2.55 2.69 5.22
C HIS A 24 3.24 4.00 5.62
N LEU A 25 3.03 5.07 4.86
CA LEU A 25 3.64 6.37 5.15
C LEU A 25 3.23 6.88 6.52
N TYR A 26 1.93 6.87 6.82
CA TYR A 26 1.41 7.35 8.09
C TYR A 26 2.04 6.58 9.28
N VAL A 27 1.99 5.26 9.25
CA VAL A 27 2.54 4.42 10.33
C VAL A 27 4.05 4.59 10.45
N CYS A 28 4.80 4.61 9.34
CA CYS A 28 6.26 4.75 9.41
C CYS A 28 6.69 6.14 9.92
N PHE A 29 5.92 7.20 9.62
CA PHE A 29 6.15 8.52 10.21
C PHE A 29 5.80 8.55 11.71
N SER A 30 4.68 7.94 12.11
CA SER A 30 4.23 7.93 13.51
C SER A 30 5.13 7.10 14.42
N ASP A 31 5.73 6.02 13.90
CA ASP A 31 6.59 5.10 14.65
C ASP A 31 8.10 5.39 14.49
N ASP A 32 8.48 6.51 13.85
CA ASP A 32 9.88 6.86 13.56
C ASP A 32 10.66 5.75 12.80
N ARG A 33 9.98 4.97 11.93
CA ARG A 33 10.57 3.88 11.15
C ARG A 33 11.22 4.38 9.86
N TRP A 34 12.17 5.29 9.99
CA TRP A 34 12.80 6.03 8.89
C TRP A 34 13.37 5.15 7.77
N GLY A 35 14.05 4.05 8.11
CA GLY A 35 14.60 3.13 7.11
C GLY A 35 13.51 2.48 6.24
N PHE A 36 12.37 2.17 6.86
CA PHE A 36 11.21 1.59 6.19
C PHE A 36 10.47 2.61 5.33
N LEU A 37 10.44 3.87 5.79
CA LEU A 37 9.90 5.00 5.05
C LEU A 37 10.70 5.26 3.76
N ILE A 38 12.04 5.26 3.86
CA ILE A 38 12.92 5.38 2.70
C ILE A 38 12.72 4.17 1.77
N ALA A 39 12.68 2.95 2.31
CA ALA A 39 12.42 1.73 1.53
C ALA A 39 11.08 1.83 0.78
N GLY A 40 10.03 2.33 1.42
CA GLY A 40 8.72 2.54 0.81
C GLY A 40 8.69 3.61 -0.28
N ALA A 41 9.57 4.61 -0.21
CA ALA A 41 9.71 5.66 -1.22
C ALA A 41 10.48 5.19 -2.47
N ILE A 42 11.50 4.35 -2.30
CA ILE A 42 12.31 3.84 -3.43
C ILE A 42 11.73 2.55 -4.05
N MET A 43 11.00 1.76 -3.27
CA MET A 43 10.43 0.47 -3.66
C MET A 43 8.95 0.44 -3.29
N PHE A 44 8.13 1.07 -4.14
CA PHE A 44 6.67 1.13 -3.99
C PHE A 44 5.99 -0.20 -3.59
N PRO A 45 6.38 -1.38 -4.15
CA PRO A 45 5.78 -2.65 -3.73
C PRO A 45 5.95 -2.97 -2.25
N ILE A 46 7.07 -2.58 -1.62
CA ILE A 46 7.31 -2.82 -0.18
C ILE A 46 6.30 -2.05 0.65
N ALA A 47 6.05 -0.79 0.31
CA ALA A 47 5.08 0.04 1.01
C ALA A 47 3.65 -0.48 0.86
N ILE A 48 3.27 -0.98 -0.32
CA ILE A 48 1.95 -1.58 -0.53
C ILE A 48 1.79 -2.85 0.31
N VAL A 49 2.76 -3.77 0.29
CA VAL A 49 2.68 -5.03 1.07
C VAL A 49 2.62 -4.74 2.56
N HIS A 50 3.46 -3.81 3.07
CA HIS A 50 3.41 -3.39 4.47
C HIS A 50 2.05 -2.76 4.81
N GLY A 51 1.58 -1.81 4.00
CA GLY A 51 0.31 -1.12 4.21
C GLY A 51 -0.88 -2.06 4.25
N VAL A 52 -0.93 -3.04 3.32
CA VAL A 52 -1.93 -4.10 3.33
C VAL A 52 -1.78 -4.98 4.58
N GLY A 53 -0.56 -5.32 4.98
CA GLY A 53 -0.29 -6.07 6.21
C GLY A 53 -0.87 -5.41 7.46
N ILE A 54 -0.77 -4.08 7.57
CA ILE A 54 -1.35 -3.29 8.67
C ILE A 54 -2.87 -3.41 8.69
N TRP A 55 -3.55 -3.40 7.54
CA TRP A 55 -5.02 -3.52 7.49
C TRP A 55 -5.54 -4.82 8.09
N PHE A 56 -4.75 -5.89 7.98
CA PHE A 56 -5.06 -7.20 8.54
C PHE A 56 -4.45 -7.42 9.93
N GLY A 57 -3.83 -6.40 10.52
CA GLY A 57 -3.27 -6.44 11.87
C GLY A 57 -1.99 -7.27 12.01
N PHE A 58 -1.24 -7.45 10.92
CA PHE A 58 0.02 -8.20 10.98
C PHE A 58 1.14 -7.39 11.63
N TRP A 59 1.26 -6.09 11.32
CA TRP A 59 2.29 -5.17 11.83
C TRP A 59 1.62 -3.95 12.47
#